data_AF-A0A1V6KIU1-F1
#
_entry.id   AF-A0A1V6KIU1-F1
#
_cell.length_a   1.000
_cell.length_b   1.000
_cell.length_c   1.000
_cell.angle_alpha   90.00
_cell.angle_beta   90.00
_cell.angle_gamma   90.00
#
_symmetry.space_group_name_H-M   'P 1'
#
loop_
_entity.id
_entity.type
_entity.pdbx_description
1 polymer ?
#
loop_
_entity_poly.entity_id
_entity_poly.type
_entity_poly.pdbx_seq_one_letter_code
_entity_poly.pdbx_strand_id
1 'polypeptide(L)' 'MRDVSVNQGRTVLFVSHNLGAIRSLCQSAILLEHGCLTMEGPVEEVTKRYEEELANG' A
#
# COMPACT_ATOMS: atom_id res chain seq x y z
N MET A 1 12.91 1.91 8.05
CA MET A 1 12.37 2.33 6.74
C MET A 1 12.55 3.84 6.50
N ARG A 2 12.12 4.73 7.42
CA ARG A 2 12.22 6.19 7.25
C ARG A 2 13.62 6.69 6.90
N ASP A 3 14.68 6.10 7.45
CA ASP A 3 16.07 6.47 7.09
C ASP A 3 16.44 6.17 5.62
N VAL A 4 15.86 5.14 5.02
CA VAL A 4 16.23 4.69 3.66
C VAL A 4 15.54 5.52 2.59
N SER A 5 14.37 6.09 2.90
CA SER A 5 13.57 6.89 1.96
C SER A 5 13.85 8.40 2.04
N VAL A 6 14.21 8.94 3.22
CA VAL A 6 14.16 10.40 3.44
C VAL A 6 15.39 11.16 2.91
N ASN A 7 16.56 10.52 2.80
CA ASN A 7 17.81 11.28 2.63
C ASN A 7 18.56 11.11 1.29
N GLN A 8 18.04 10.34 0.32
CA GLN A 8 18.81 10.01 -0.91
C GLN A 8 18.04 10.08 -2.24
N GLY A 9 16.85 10.68 -2.28
CA GLY A 9 16.09 10.84 -3.53
C GLY A 9 15.71 9.51 -4.21
N ARG A 10 15.54 8.44 -3.42
CA ARG A 10 15.26 7.09 -3.91
C ARG A 10 13.76 6.84 -3.96
N THR A 11 13.28 6.28 -5.06
CA THR A 11 11.93 5.68 -5.11
C THR A 11 11.93 4.38 -4.32
N VAL A 12 11.00 4.25 -3.38
CA VAL A 12 10.84 3.05 -2.56
C VAL A 12 9.46 2.46 -2.83
N LEU A 13 9.42 1.21 -3.28
CA LEU A 13 8.21 0.41 -3.35
C LEU A 13 8.19 -0.56 -2.16
N PHE A 14 7.12 -0.53 -1.38
CA PHE A 14 6.91 -1.42 -0.25
C PHE A 14 5.68 -2.30 -0.51
N VAL A 15 5.86 -3.62 -0.44
CA VAL A 15 4.79 -4.62 -0.68
C VAL A 15 4.72 -5.54 0.54
N SER A 16 3.51 -5.70 1.09
CA SER A 16 3.25 -6.57 2.24
C SER A 16 1.77 -6.93 2.30
N HIS A 17 1.43 -7.94 3.09
CA HIS A 17 0.05 -8.21 3.54
C HIS A 17 -0.23 -7.69 4.94
N ASN A 18 0.78 -7.14 5.64
CA ASN A 18 0.59 -6.51 6.93
C ASN A 18 0.09 -5.06 6.75
N LEU A 19 -1.21 -4.87 6.88
CA LEU A 19 -1.85 -3.56 6.67
C LEU A 19 -1.42 -2.51 7.69
N GLY A 20 -1.11 -2.90 8.93
CA GLY A 20 -0.58 -1.99 9.95
C GLY A 20 0.78 -1.41 9.54
N ALA A 21 1.66 -2.24 8.98
CA ALA A 21 2.95 -1.80 8.45
C ALA A 21 2.78 -0.92 7.21
N ILE A 22 1.87 -1.27 6.29
CA ILE A 22 1.58 -0.47 5.09
C ILE A 22 1.09 0.93 5.48
N ARG A 23 0.06 1.02 6.34
CA ARG A 23 -0.48 2.29 6.85
C ARG A 23 0.57 3.13 7.58
N SER A 24 1.50 2.49 8.30
CA SER A 24 2.56 3.19 9.04
C SER A 24 3.71 3.72 8.17
N LEU A 25 3.97 3.07 7.02
CA LEU A 25 5.16 3.30 6.20
C LEU A 25 4.87 4.05 4.90
N CYS A 26 3.64 3.96 4.37
CA CYS A 26 3.25 4.53 3.09
C CYS A 26 2.26 5.69 3.28
N GLN A 27 2.26 6.67 2.38
CA GLN A 27 1.20 7.70 2.31
C GLN A 27 0.15 7.36 1.23
N SER A 28 0.57 6.70 0.16
CA SER A 28 -0.28 6.22 -0.94
C SER A 28 -0.08 4.73 -1.17
N ALA A 29 -1.03 4.10 -1.84
CA ALA A 29 -0.95 2.70 -2.23
C ALA A 29 -1.62 2.46 -3.59
N ILE A 30 -1.24 1.33 -4.19
CA ILE A 30 -1.92 0.75 -5.34
C ILE A 30 -2.51 -0.60 -4.92
N LEU A 31 -3.70 -0.91 -5.42
CA LEU A 31 -4.34 -2.20 -5.28
C LEU A 31 -4.23 -2.96 -6.60
N LEU A 32 -3.70 -4.17 -6.52
CA LEU A 32 -3.58 -5.07 -7.66
C LEU A 32 -4.49 -6.28 -7.43
N GLU A 33 -5.34 -6.56 -8.41
CA GLU A 33 -6.18 -7.76 -8.47
C GLU A 33 -5.88 -8.49 -9.76
N HIS A 34 -5.48 -9.76 -9.69
CA HIS A 34 -5.12 -10.58 -10.86
C HIS A 34 -4.13 -9.92 -11.84
N GLY A 35 -3.21 -9.11 -11.32
CA GLY A 35 -2.21 -8.39 -12.13
C GLY A 35 -2.71 -7.07 -12.73
N CYS A 36 -3.94 -6.66 -12.44
CA CYS A 36 -4.52 -5.41 -12.89
C CYS A 36 -4.57 -4.38 -11.75
N LEU A 37 -4.27 -3.11 -12.06
CA LEU A 37 -4.46 -1.99 -11.14
C LEU A 37 -5.96 -1.69 -11.01
N THR A 38 -6.53 -1.98 -9.84
CA THR A 38 -7.96 -1.76 -9.55
C THR A 38 -8.21 -0.49 -8.76
N MET A 39 -7.22 -0.01 -8.01
CA MET A 39 -7.31 1.24 -7.25
C MET A 39 -5.93 1.86 -7.03
N GLU A 40 -5.87 3.19 -7.02
CA GLU A 40 -4.71 3.97 -6.59
C GLU A 40 -5.21 5.16 -5.77
N GLY A 41 -4.54 5.46 -4.65
CA GLY A 41 -4.95 6.59 -3.82
C GLY A 41 -4.30 6.62 -2.43
N PRO A 42 -4.91 7.37 -1.49
CA PRO A 42 -4.47 7.41 -0.10
C PRO A 42 -4.44 6.01 0.52
N VAL A 43 -3.39 5.72 1.29
CA VAL A 43 -3.16 4.38 1.88
C VAL A 43 -4.36 3.88 2.70
N GLU A 44 -5.06 4.77 3.39
CA GLU A 44 -6.22 4.41 4.22
C GLU A 44 -7.40 3.93 3.38
N GLU A 45 -7.68 4.60 2.25
CA GLU A 45 -8.77 4.22 1.35
C GLU A 45 -8.49 2.90 0.64
N VAL A 46 -7.27 2.75 0.13
CA VAL A 46 -6.85 1.56 -0.61
C VAL A 46 -6.77 0.33 0.29
N THR A 47 -6.21 0.47 1.50
CA THR A 47 -6.15 -0.66 2.45
C THR A 47 -7.54 -1.04 2.97
N LYS A 48 -8.46 -0.08 3.15
CA LYS A 48 -9.86 -0.38 3.47
C LYS A 48 -10.52 -1.20 2.36
N ARG A 49 -10.35 -0.80 1.09
CA ARG A 49 -10.87 -1.56 -0.06
C ARG A 49 -10.29 -2.97 -0.11
N TYR A 50 -9.00 -3.14 0.18
CA TYR A 50 -8.35 -4.45 0.25
C TYR A 50 -8.95 -5.35 1.35
N GLU A 51 -9.23 -4.81 2.54
CA GLU A 51 -9.91 -5.55 3.62
C GLU A 51 -11.33 -5.98 3.21
N GLU A 52 -12.06 -5.13 2.51
CA GLU A 52 -13.39 -5.44 1.98
C GLU A 52 -13.34 -6.55 0.90
N GLU A 53 -12.35 -6.56 0.01
CA GLU A 53 -12.18 -7.63 -0.98
C GLU A 53 -11.85 -8.99 -0.34
N LEU A 54 -10.98 -9.00 0.68
CA LEU A 54 -10.65 -10.24 1.42
C LEU A 54 -11.84 -10.83 2.18
N ALA A 55 -12.76 -9.99 2.67
CA ALA A 55 -13.95 -10.45 3.38
C ALA A 55 -15.04 -11.03 2.45
N ASN A 56 -14.97 -10.71 1.16
CA ASN A 56 -15.95 -11.12 0.15
C ASN A 56 -15.50 -12.33 -0.68
N GLY A 57 -14.30 -12.86 -0.42
CA GLY A 57 -13.71 -14.01 -1.11
C GLY A 57 -13.79 -15.33 -0.32
#